data_AF-A0A5C1QAE9-F1
#
_entry.id   AF-A0A5C1QAE9-F1
#
_cell.length_a   1.000
_cell.length_b   1.000
_cell.length_c   1.000
_cell.angle_alpha   90.00
_cell.angle_beta   90.00
_cell.angle_gamma   90.00
#
_symmetry.space_group_name_H-M   'P 1'
#
loop_
_entity.id
_entity.type
_entity.pdbx_description
1 polymer ?
#
loop_
_entity_poly.entity_id
_entity_poly.type
_entity_poly.pdbx_seq_one_letter_code
_entity_poly.pdbx_strand_id
1 'polypeptide(L)'
;MIFKLKYILSLLIVVLFSGCVSNISLIRITGDLEDRYIEFNRDENLLGWELIHFSAAVGTREEILEIIDNTTDLNIKDINNNTPITVAQRYNNLETFEELLKAGALLKWKNYFNKESIPKAIEIAGRYGYDVNTIDSRHKYLTSDVLHVLMPPDMNYKYFENANTYPFQPTNTNFSYINCWWLAECAFLAYTPPEFAKIQYEKAGFNNYKFFKQSMTECMVVWNKKSIIISFRGTSEFNDVLADIRTIQTNFPLGGKVHKGFFEAYKSIKSGDDGLKTFIEELTKDQEKRAIWITGHSFGGALAGLFFTDFENATGLYTFGAPRIGDKEFLQLTNCRPMWRVENNQDIVITLPKSFGSLNYGNLGYLIFFGEFGELYDLTDSIYTKTYTNYRQSYLPFQIRGVRNHMPINYVVKSWNNLINH
;
A
#
# COMPACT_ATOMS: atom_id res chain seq x y z
N MET A 1 32.25 -10.02 5.84
CA MET A 1 32.64 -10.82 4.66
C MET A 1 33.41 -9.88 3.75
N ILE A 2 34.56 -10.33 3.22
CA ILE A 2 35.60 -9.49 2.61
C ILE A 2 35.66 -9.84 1.11
N PHE A 3 35.44 -8.88 0.20
CA PHE A 3 35.35 -9.11 -1.25
C PHE A 3 36.22 -8.14 -2.05
N LYS A 4 36.84 -8.59 -3.15
CA LYS A 4 37.79 -7.79 -3.96
C LYS A 4 37.12 -6.63 -4.72
N LEU A 5 37.84 -5.51 -4.88
CA LEU A 5 37.32 -4.23 -5.40
C LEU A 5 36.86 -4.24 -6.88
N LYS A 6 37.41 -5.11 -7.73
CA LYS A 6 37.10 -5.15 -9.18
C LYS A 6 35.63 -5.50 -9.46
N TYR A 7 34.93 -6.08 -8.48
CA TYR A 7 33.63 -6.73 -8.58
C TYR A 7 32.46 -5.89 -8.01
N ILE A 8 32.73 -4.64 -7.61
CA ILE A 8 31.81 -3.87 -6.78
C ILE A 8 31.45 -2.52 -7.42
N LEU A 9 32.04 -2.09 -8.53
CA LEU A 9 31.68 -0.80 -9.13
C LEU A 9 30.21 -0.74 -9.57
N SER A 10 29.70 -1.82 -10.17
CA SER A 10 28.31 -2.08 -10.55
C SER A 10 27.39 -2.10 -9.32
N LEU A 11 27.79 -2.84 -8.28
CA LEU A 11 27.05 -2.96 -7.01
C LEU A 11 27.07 -1.69 -6.15
N LEU A 12 28.16 -0.92 -6.12
CA LEU A 12 28.31 0.36 -5.41
C LEU A 12 27.34 1.40 -5.97
N ILE A 13 27.23 1.48 -7.30
CA ILE A 13 26.25 2.34 -7.97
C ILE A 13 24.84 1.94 -7.51
N VAL A 14 24.52 0.64 -7.49
CA VAL A 14 23.16 0.21 -7.10
C VAL A 14 22.87 0.41 -5.61
N VAL A 15 23.82 0.16 -4.72
CA VAL A 15 23.67 0.43 -3.27
C VAL A 15 23.39 1.93 -3.03
N LEU A 16 24.02 2.81 -3.81
CA LEU A 16 23.84 4.26 -3.73
C LEU A 16 22.53 4.75 -4.41
N PHE A 17 22.05 4.09 -5.47
CA PHE A 17 20.89 4.53 -6.26
C PHE A 17 19.57 3.79 -5.95
N SER A 18 19.62 2.62 -5.31
CA SER A 18 18.43 1.82 -4.99
C SER A 18 17.68 2.28 -3.75
N GLY A 19 18.18 3.27 -3.00
CA GLY A 19 17.58 3.78 -1.76
C GLY A 19 17.44 2.75 -0.63
N CYS A 20 18.10 1.59 -0.75
CA CYS A 20 18.13 0.53 0.26
C CYS A 20 19.03 0.86 1.47
N VAL A 21 19.64 2.05 1.50
CA VAL A 21 20.60 2.46 2.53
C VAL A 21 20.32 3.89 2.97
N SER A 22 20.41 4.14 4.27
CA SER A 22 20.25 5.48 4.87
C SER A 22 21.53 6.33 4.84
N ASN A 23 22.70 5.74 4.58
CA ASN A 23 23.99 6.43 4.63
C ASN A 23 25.09 5.74 3.79
N ILE A 24 26.12 6.47 3.35
CA ILE A 24 27.23 5.97 2.51
C ILE A 24 28.22 5.09 3.31
N SER A 25 28.06 5.01 4.63
CA SER A 25 28.91 4.27 5.59
C SER A 25 28.83 2.74 5.51
N LEU A 26 28.02 2.19 4.61
CA LEU A 26 27.81 0.75 4.43
C LEU A 26 29.08 -0.01 4.02
N ILE A 27 30.06 0.68 3.45
CA ILE A 27 31.23 0.11 2.79
C ILE A 27 32.51 0.64 3.44
N ARG A 28 33.23 -0.23 4.16
CA ARG A 28 34.60 0.08 4.58
C ARG A 28 35.58 -0.54 3.60
N ILE A 29 36.28 0.28 2.84
CA ILE A 29 37.37 -0.18 1.97
C ILE A 29 38.61 -0.40 2.86
N THR A 30 39.16 -1.62 2.83
CA THR A 30 40.35 -2.05 3.58
C THR A 30 41.34 -2.72 2.62
N GLY A 31 42.63 -2.76 2.93
CA GLY A 31 43.66 -3.37 2.07
C GLY A 31 44.35 -2.41 1.09
N ASP A 32 45.44 -2.88 0.48
CA ASP A 32 46.32 -2.10 -0.40
C ASP A 32 45.77 -1.98 -1.83
N LEU A 33 46.35 -1.09 -2.65
CA LEU A 33 45.89 -0.74 -4.01
C LEU A 33 45.55 -1.95 -4.91
N GLU A 34 46.25 -3.08 -4.75
CA GLU A 34 46.05 -4.33 -5.50
C GLU A 34 45.07 -5.33 -4.83
N ASP A 35 44.83 -5.21 -3.52
CA ASP A 35 43.99 -6.11 -2.70
C ASP A 35 43.03 -5.29 -1.82
N ARG A 36 42.26 -4.40 -2.44
CA ARG A 36 41.20 -3.66 -1.74
C ARG A 36 39.98 -4.55 -1.54
N TYR A 37 39.49 -4.55 -0.31
CA TYR A 37 38.31 -5.27 0.13
C TYR A 37 37.26 -4.34 0.70
N ILE A 38 35.98 -4.64 0.47
CA ILE A 38 34.85 -3.91 1.05
C ILE A 38 34.22 -4.73 2.18
N GLU A 39 34.20 -4.18 3.40
CA GLU A 39 33.39 -4.70 4.50
C GLU A 39 31.98 -4.09 4.42
N PHE A 40 30.97 -4.95 4.38
CA PHE A 40 29.56 -4.57 4.37
C PHE A 40 29.04 -4.44 5.81
N ASN A 41 28.67 -3.22 6.22
CA ASN A 41 28.13 -2.99 7.56
C ASN A 41 26.69 -3.52 7.66
N ARG A 42 26.50 -4.59 8.45
CA ARG A 42 25.19 -5.24 8.64
C ARG A 42 24.19 -4.36 9.41
N ASP A 43 24.66 -3.40 10.20
CA ASP A 43 23.80 -2.59 11.08
C ASP A 43 22.99 -1.50 10.33
N GLU A 44 23.35 -1.21 9.07
CA GLU A 44 22.70 -0.22 8.20
C GLU A 44 21.89 -0.86 7.04
N ASN A 45 21.80 -2.19 6.99
CA ASN A 45 21.14 -2.95 5.94
C ASN A 45 19.63 -3.08 6.19
N LEU A 46 18.84 -2.19 5.58
CA LEU A 46 17.41 -2.02 5.85
C LEU A 46 16.52 -3.20 5.45
N LEU A 47 17.02 -4.08 4.59
CA LEU A 47 16.29 -5.26 4.11
C LEU A 47 16.87 -6.57 4.64
N GLY A 48 18.00 -6.55 5.37
CA GLY A 48 18.72 -7.77 5.74
C GLY A 48 19.36 -8.48 4.54
N TRP A 49 19.61 -7.76 3.44
CA TRP A 49 20.19 -8.29 2.22
C TRP A 49 21.67 -8.62 2.35
N GLU A 50 22.04 -9.87 2.14
CA GLU A 50 23.45 -10.23 1.91
C GLU A 50 23.91 -9.88 0.48
N LEU A 51 25.23 -9.95 0.22
CA LEU A 51 25.81 -9.64 -1.09
C LEU A 51 25.12 -10.42 -2.22
N ILE A 52 24.76 -11.67 -1.98
CA ILE A 52 24.05 -12.51 -2.94
C ILE A 52 22.66 -11.96 -3.31
N HIS A 53 21.96 -11.25 -2.42
CA HIS A 53 20.69 -10.60 -2.75
C HIS A 53 20.91 -9.39 -3.67
N PHE A 54 21.94 -8.58 -3.40
CA PHE A 54 22.29 -7.45 -4.26
C PHE A 54 22.71 -7.93 -5.65
N SER A 55 23.60 -8.94 -5.72
CA SER A 55 24.00 -9.53 -6.99
C SER A 55 22.81 -10.17 -7.72
N ALA A 56 21.92 -10.86 -7.01
CA ALA A 56 20.69 -11.36 -7.60
C ALA A 56 19.83 -10.24 -8.20
N ALA A 57 19.66 -9.12 -7.50
CA ALA A 57 18.83 -8.00 -7.95
C ALA A 57 19.38 -7.33 -9.22
N VAL A 58 20.68 -7.07 -9.28
CA VAL A 58 21.27 -6.13 -10.25
C VAL A 58 22.65 -6.51 -10.77
N GLY A 59 23.24 -7.58 -10.23
CA GLY A 59 24.58 -8.02 -10.60
C GLY A 59 24.61 -8.68 -11.97
N THR A 60 25.80 -8.81 -12.52
CA THR A 60 26.03 -9.55 -13.76
C THR A 60 26.08 -11.06 -13.51
N ARG A 61 26.02 -11.83 -14.59
CA ARG A 61 26.20 -13.28 -14.56
C ARG A 61 27.51 -13.71 -13.89
N GLU A 62 28.62 -13.01 -14.17
CA GLU A 62 29.93 -13.32 -13.59
C GLU A 62 29.96 -13.05 -12.08
N GLU A 63 29.38 -11.92 -11.66
CA GLU A 63 29.32 -11.53 -10.24
C GLU A 63 28.50 -12.53 -9.42
N ILE A 64 27.36 -13.00 -9.93
CA ILE A 64 26.54 -13.98 -9.21
C ILE A 64 27.23 -15.35 -9.12
N LEU A 65 27.92 -15.79 -10.17
CA LEU A 65 28.63 -17.07 -10.19
C LEU A 65 29.77 -17.08 -9.15
N GLU A 66 30.56 -16.02 -9.08
CA GLU A 66 31.62 -15.91 -8.08
C GLU A 66 31.06 -15.92 -6.66
N ILE A 67 29.90 -15.28 -6.43
CA ILE A 67 29.24 -15.32 -5.12
C ILE A 67 28.68 -16.71 -4.82
N ILE A 68 28.10 -17.41 -5.80
CA ILE A 68 27.62 -18.79 -5.66
C ILE A 68 28.79 -19.72 -5.26
N ASP A 69 29.95 -19.56 -5.88
CA ASP A 69 31.14 -20.38 -5.58
C ASP A 69 31.68 -20.16 -4.15
N ASN A 70 31.38 -19.00 -3.55
CA ASN A 70 31.91 -18.58 -2.25
C ASN A 70 30.84 -18.48 -1.14
N THR A 71 29.57 -18.77 -1.43
CA THR A 71 28.48 -18.71 -0.44
C THR A 71 28.22 -20.08 0.19
N THR A 72 27.69 -20.07 1.41
CA THR A 72 27.31 -21.30 2.14
C THR A 72 25.82 -21.57 2.13
N ASP A 73 24.99 -20.58 1.75
CA ASP A 73 23.53 -20.72 1.67
C ASP A 73 22.96 -19.87 0.51
N LEU A 74 22.44 -20.54 -0.52
CA LEU A 74 21.74 -19.90 -1.65
C LEU A 74 20.31 -19.45 -1.31
N ASN A 75 19.79 -19.90 -0.17
CA ASN A 75 18.41 -19.71 0.26
C ASN A 75 18.30 -18.83 1.51
N ILE A 76 19.37 -18.09 1.80
CA ILE A 76 19.37 -17.09 2.86
C ILE A 76 18.20 -16.13 2.66
N LYS A 77 17.52 -15.79 3.75
CA LYS A 77 16.30 -14.99 3.71
C LYS A 77 16.58 -13.59 4.21
N ASP A 78 16.05 -12.62 3.47
CA ASP A 78 15.93 -11.24 3.91
C ASP A 78 14.84 -11.06 4.99
N ILE A 79 14.66 -9.85 5.53
CA ILE A 79 13.64 -9.56 6.57
C ILE A 79 12.20 -9.81 6.09
N ASN A 80 11.99 -9.86 4.77
CA ASN A 80 10.71 -10.11 4.10
C ASN A 80 10.58 -11.58 3.66
N ASN A 81 11.46 -12.45 4.17
CA ASN A 81 11.56 -13.85 3.80
C ASN A 81 11.83 -14.08 2.30
N ASN A 82 12.44 -13.14 1.60
CA ASN A 82 12.87 -13.32 0.20
C ASN A 82 14.23 -14.00 0.17
N THR A 83 14.38 -14.99 -0.71
CA THR A 83 15.67 -15.58 -1.06
C THR A 83 16.29 -14.85 -2.26
N PRO A 84 17.61 -14.99 -2.51
CA PRO A 84 18.27 -14.40 -3.67
C PRO A 84 17.54 -14.69 -4.99
N ILE A 85 17.09 -15.92 -5.21
CA ILE A 85 16.37 -16.28 -6.43
C ILE A 85 15.03 -15.52 -6.57
N THR A 86 14.30 -15.32 -5.46
CA THR A 86 13.07 -14.50 -5.49
C THR A 86 13.38 -13.00 -5.68
N VAL A 87 14.57 -12.54 -5.29
CA VAL A 87 15.05 -11.17 -5.56
C VAL A 87 15.46 -11.01 -7.03
N ALA A 88 16.16 -11.97 -7.63
CA ALA A 88 16.47 -11.95 -9.07
C ALA A 88 15.21 -11.86 -9.92
N GLN A 89 14.19 -12.67 -9.59
CA GLN A 89 12.89 -12.61 -10.24
C GLN A 89 12.20 -11.25 -10.09
N ARG A 90 12.23 -10.70 -8.87
CA ARG A 90 11.62 -9.42 -8.50
C ARG A 90 12.16 -8.25 -9.32
N TYR A 91 13.47 -8.22 -9.52
CA TYR A 91 14.15 -7.18 -10.29
C TYR A 91 14.24 -7.50 -11.79
N ASN A 92 13.60 -8.61 -12.23
CA ASN A 92 13.62 -9.09 -13.60
C ASN A 92 15.05 -9.34 -14.14
N ASN A 93 15.97 -9.74 -13.25
CA ASN A 93 17.30 -10.17 -13.62
C ASN A 93 17.27 -11.66 -13.95
N LEU A 94 16.83 -11.99 -15.16
CA LEU A 94 16.60 -13.37 -15.59
C LEU A 94 17.90 -14.17 -15.73
N GLU A 95 19.03 -13.51 -15.98
CA GLU A 95 20.35 -14.15 -16.07
C GLU A 95 20.78 -14.67 -14.70
N THR A 96 20.72 -13.82 -13.66
CA THR A 96 21.07 -14.25 -12.29
C THR A 96 20.05 -15.24 -11.74
N PHE A 97 18.77 -15.08 -12.09
CA PHE A 97 17.72 -16.05 -11.76
C PHE A 97 18.04 -17.44 -12.31
N GLU A 98 18.47 -17.52 -13.57
CA GLU A 98 18.84 -18.78 -14.21
C GLU A 98 20.10 -19.42 -13.57
N GLU A 99 21.13 -18.64 -13.26
CA GLU A 99 22.33 -19.18 -12.60
C GLU A 99 22.04 -19.67 -11.16
N LEU A 100 21.16 -18.99 -10.42
CA LEU A 100 20.71 -19.46 -9.11
C LEU A 100 19.92 -20.77 -9.18
N LEU A 101 19.09 -20.95 -10.22
CA LEU A 101 18.41 -22.24 -10.47
C LEU A 101 19.41 -23.36 -10.77
N LYS A 102 20.39 -23.11 -11.66
CA LYS A 102 21.45 -24.08 -11.98
C LYS A 102 22.24 -24.50 -10.73
N ALA A 103 22.46 -23.56 -9.82
CA ALA A 103 23.15 -23.81 -8.56
C ALA A 103 22.30 -24.53 -7.50
N GLY A 104 21.02 -24.82 -7.78
CA GLY A 104 20.14 -25.56 -6.88
C GLY A 104 19.43 -24.69 -5.84
N ALA A 105 19.29 -23.38 -6.07
CA ALA A 105 18.49 -22.53 -5.19
C ALA A 105 17.03 -23.01 -5.15
N LEU A 106 16.40 -22.95 -3.98
CA LEU A 106 15.00 -23.31 -3.79
C LEU A 106 14.09 -22.18 -4.28
N LEU A 107 13.32 -22.47 -5.33
CA LEU A 107 12.32 -21.53 -5.84
C LEU A 107 11.01 -21.70 -5.08
N LYS A 108 10.60 -20.63 -4.40
CA LYS A 108 9.22 -20.46 -3.93
C LYS A 108 8.63 -19.25 -4.63
N TRP A 109 7.61 -19.49 -5.45
CA TRP A 109 6.93 -18.41 -6.14
C TRP A 109 6.27 -17.49 -5.13
N LYS A 110 6.72 -16.25 -5.12
CA LYS A 110 5.95 -15.14 -4.56
C LYS A 110 5.26 -14.46 -5.74
N ASN A 111 4.05 -13.96 -5.59
CA ASN A 111 3.31 -13.40 -6.73
C ASN A 111 3.19 -11.87 -6.66
N TYR A 112 4.10 -11.23 -5.93
CA TYR A 112 4.22 -9.77 -5.79
C TYR A 112 4.91 -9.10 -7.01
N PHE A 113 4.86 -9.73 -8.19
CA PHE A 113 5.73 -9.36 -9.31
C PHE A 113 5.00 -8.72 -10.49
N ASN A 114 5.76 -8.01 -11.33
CA ASN A 114 5.28 -7.51 -12.62
C ASN A 114 4.85 -8.69 -13.50
N LYS A 115 3.67 -8.58 -14.13
CA LYS A 115 3.12 -9.59 -15.04
C LYS A 115 4.08 -9.95 -16.19
N GLU A 116 4.99 -9.05 -16.56
CA GLU A 116 5.95 -9.24 -17.65
C GLU A 116 7.11 -10.18 -17.31
N SER A 117 7.57 -10.22 -16.05
CA SER A 117 8.72 -11.05 -15.67
C SER A 117 8.34 -12.51 -15.40
N ILE A 118 7.09 -12.73 -14.98
CA ILE A 118 6.58 -14.06 -14.59
C ILE A 118 6.63 -15.09 -15.74
N PRO A 119 6.15 -14.82 -16.97
CA PRO A 119 6.14 -15.81 -18.05
C PRO A 119 7.54 -16.32 -18.41
N LYS A 120 8.53 -15.42 -18.48
CA LYS A 120 9.92 -15.79 -18.80
C LYS A 120 10.57 -16.55 -17.65
N ALA A 121 10.33 -16.13 -16.39
CA ALA A 121 10.82 -16.86 -15.22
C ALA A 121 10.23 -18.27 -15.15
N ILE A 122 8.95 -18.45 -15.49
CA ILE A 122 8.29 -19.77 -15.58
C ILE A 122 8.97 -20.63 -16.64
N GLU A 123 9.20 -20.07 -17.83
CA GLU A 123 9.84 -20.79 -18.93
C GLU A 123 11.23 -21.28 -18.52
N ILE A 124 12.05 -20.40 -17.92
CA ILE A 124 13.39 -20.76 -17.42
C ILE A 124 13.29 -21.83 -16.33
N ALA A 125 12.45 -21.64 -15.30
CA ALA A 125 12.29 -22.59 -14.21
C ALA A 125 11.86 -23.99 -14.71
N GLY A 126 10.97 -24.03 -15.70
CA GLY A 126 10.51 -25.27 -16.34
C GLY A 126 11.64 -26.03 -17.05
N ARG A 127 12.60 -25.33 -17.68
CA ARG A 127 13.78 -25.98 -18.30
C ARG A 127 14.64 -26.73 -17.28
N TYR A 128 14.64 -26.29 -16.03
CA TYR A 128 15.42 -26.88 -14.94
C TYR A 128 14.58 -27.81 -14.03
N GLY A 129 13.36 -28.17 -14.45
CA GLY A 129 12.53 -29.15 -13.74
C GLY A 129 11.89 -28.64 -12.44
N TYR A 130 11.83 -27.32 -12.24
CA TYR A 130 11.14 -26.72 -11.09
C TYR A 130 9.63 -26.72 -11.30
N ASP A 131 8.87 -26.93 -10.22
CA ASP A 131 7.41 -26.89 -10.27
C ASP A 131 6.89 -25.45 -10.45
N VAL A 132 6.35 -25.19 -11.63
CA VAL A 132 5.76 -23.90 -12.03
C VAL A 132 4.26 -23.81 -11.72
N ASN A 133 3.62 -24.91 -11.31
CA ASN A 133 2.18 -24.95 -11.01
C ASN A 133 1.83 -24.35 -9.65
N THR A 134 2.83 -23.98 -8.85
CA THR A 134 2.66 -23.36 -7.53
C THR A 134 2.34 -21.86 -7.62
N ILE A 135 2.28 -21.28 -8.82
CA ILE A 135 1.84 -19.90 -9.03
C ILE A 135 0.33 -19.83 -8.86
N ASP A 136 -0.12 -19.23 -7.77
CA ASP A 136 -1.54 -18.99 -7.53
C ASP A 136 -2.14 -18.02 -8.55
N SER A 137 -2.86 -18.58 -9.53
CA SER A 137 -3.52 -17.87 -10.62
C SER A 137 -4.58 -16.86 -10.18
N ARG A 138 -4.96 -16.85 -8.90
CA ARG A 138 -5.88 -15.86 -8.33
C ARG A 138 -5.23 -14.50 -8.14
N HIS A 139 -3.90 -14.40 -8.19
CA HIS A 139 -3.21 -13.11 -8.06
C HIS A 139 -3.64 -12.13 -9.15
N LYS A 140 -3.92 -10.89 -8.73
CA LYS A 140 -4.23 -9.79 -9.63
C LYS A 140 -2.93 -9.06 -9.96
N TYR A 141 -2.75 -8.69 -11.22
CA TYR A 141 -1.56 -7.98 -11.70
C TYR A 141 -1.95 -6.66 -12.35
N LEU A 142 -1.18 -5.62 -12.05
CA LEU A 142 -1.27 -4.32 -12.71
C LEU A 142 -0.41 -4.35 -13.98
N THR A 143 -0.93 -3.91 -15.12
CA THR A 143 -0.13 -3.82 -16.35
C THR A 143 0.75 -2.56 -16.33
N SER A 144 2.00 -2.69 -16.78
CA SER A 144 3.01 -1.62 -16.94
C SER A 144 2.55 -0.57 -17.94
N ASP A 145 1.95 -1.02 -19.03
CA ASP A 145 1.19 -0.21 -19.96
C ASP A 145 -0.21 -0.06 -19.37
N VAL A 146 -0.51 1.09 -18.76
CA VAL A 146 -1.49 2.03 -19.34
C VAL A 146 -1.36 3.40 -18.66
N LEU A 147 -0.80 4.38 -19.37
CA LEU A 147 -1.05 5.79 -19.09
C LEU A 147 -2.52 6.18 -19.42
N HIS A 148 -3.30 5.25 -20.01
CA HIS A 148 -4.68 5.44 -20.48
C HIS A 148 -5.76 4.69 -19.63
N VAL A 149 -5.40 3.94 -18.58
CA VAL A 149 -6.34 3.42 -17.53
C VAL A 149 -6.24 4.28 -16.25
N LEU A 150 -5.57 5.43 -16.34
CA LEU A 150 -5.10 6.22 -15.21
C LEU A 150 -6.15 6.97 -14.39
N MET A 151 -7.44 6.81 -14.65
CA MET A 151 -8.47 7.46 -13.82
C MET A 151 -9.65 6.52 -13.64
N PRO A 152 -10.03 6.18 -12.39
CA PRO A 152 -11.31 5.53 -12.17
C PRO A 152 -12.45 6.41 -12.71
N PRO A 153 -13.55 5.82 -13.20
CA PRO A 153 -13.94 4.43 -12.93
C PRO A 153 -13.43 3.38 -13.93
N ASP A 154 -13.09 2.20 -13.40
CA ASP A 154 -12.95 0.97 -14.20
C ASP A 154 -14.22 0.13 -14.02
N MET A 155 -15.04 0.04 -15.09
CA MET A 155 -16.27 -0.77 -15.10
C MET A 155 -16.04 -2.19 -15.66
N ASN A 156 -14.85 -2.48 -16.19
CA ASN A 156 -14.45 -3.81 -16.64
C ASN A 156 -13.82 -4.63 -15.50
N TYR A 157 -13.37 -3.95 -14.44
CA TYR A 157 -12.93 -4.58 -13.21
C TYR A 157 -14.06 -5.39 -12.55
N LYS A 158 -13.74 -6.61 -12.12
CA LYS A 158 -14.66 -7.47 -11.38
C LYS A 158 -14.59 -7.18 -9.88
N TYR A 159 -15.45 -6.28 -9.44
CA TYR A 159 -15.55 -5.91 -8.03
C TYR A 159 -16.01 -7.09 -7.17
N PHE A 160 -15.43 -7.19 -5.98
CA PHE A 160 -15.78 -8.22 -4.98
C PHE A 160 -15.66 -9.67 -5.49
N GLU A 161 -14.83 -9.92 -6.51
CA GLU A 161 -14.55 -11.27 -7.01
C GLU A 161 -13.99 -12.12 -5.85
N ASN A 162 -14.67 -13.22 -5.51
CA ASN A 162 -14.41 -14.11 -4.36
C ASN A 162 -14.95 -13.65 -2.99
N ALA A 163 -15.86 -12.67 -2.94
CA ALA A 163 -16.55 -12.25 -1.72
C ALA A 163 -17.24 -13.40 -0.93
N ASN A 164 -17.74 -14.42 -1.62
CA ASN A 164 -18.36 -15.58 -0.98
C ASN A 164 -17.35 -16.48 -0.26
N THR A 165 -16.12 -16.57 -0.79
CA THR A 165 -15.02 -17.32 -0.19
C THR A 165 -14.40 -16.55 0.98
N TYR A 166 -14.31 -15.22 0.84
CA TYR A 166 -13.73 -14.33 1.83
C TYR A 166 -14.78 -13.28 2.29
N PRO A 167 -15.80 -13.68 3.08
CA PRO A 167 -16.90 -12.79 3.44
C PRO A 167 -16.43 -11.66 4.36
N PHE A 168 -17.00 -10.46 4.16
CA PHE A 168 -16.73 -9.30 5.01
C PHE A 168 -16.91 -9.64 6.50
N GLN A 169 -16.02 -9.15 7.37
CA GLN A 169 -15.98 -9.47 8.80
C GLN A 169 -16.44 -8.26 9.63
N PRO A 170 -17.76 -8.01 9.73
CA PRO A 170 -18.29 -6.76 10.28
C PRO A 170 -17.96 -6.53 11.75
N THR A 171 -17.80 -7.59 12.55
CA THR A 171 -17.53 -7.50 13.99
C THR A 171 -16.03 -7.56 14.32
N ASN A 172 -15.15 -7.74 13.34
CA ASN A 172 -13.71 -7.84 13.58
C ASN A 172 -13.09 -6.45 13.72
N THR A 173 -12.72 -6.08 14.95
CA THR A 173 -12.11 -4.78 15.28
C THR A 173 -10.58 -4.83 15.36
N ASN A 174 -9.95 -5.94 14.93
CA ASN A 174 -8.51 -6.03 14.69
C ASN A 174 -8.20 -5.86 13.20
N PHE A 175 -6.92 -5.67 12.86
CA PHE A 175 -6.53 -5.62 11.44
C PHE A 175 -6.90 -6.95 10.76
N SER A 176 -7.59 -6.86 9.63
CA SER A 176 -8.00 -8.01 8.84
C SER A 176 -7.65 -7.78 7.37
N TYR A 177 -6.93 -8.73 6.77
CA TYR A 177 -6.67 -8.75 5.33
C TYR A 177 -7.98 -8.77 4.53
N ILE A 178 -9.01 -9.46 5.03
CA ILE A 178 -10.34 -9.51 4.41
C ILE A 178 -10.98 -8.13 4.44
N ASN A 179 -11.08 -7.48 5.61
CA ASN A 179 -11.69 -6.16 5.69
C ASN A 179 -10.89 -5.09 4.93
N CYS A 180 -9.56 -5.18 4.94
CA CYS A 180 -8.69 -4.32 4.15
C CYS A 180 -8.99 -4.42 2.65
N TRP A 181 -9.12 -5.63 2.10
CA TRP A 181 -9.50 -5.84 0.70
C TRP A 181 -10.92 -5.35 0.41
N TRP A 182 -11.91 -5.73 1.21
CA TRP A 182 -13.30 -5.30 1.04
C TRP A 182 -13.46 -3.79 1.04
N LEU A 183 -12.81 -3.08 1.96
CA LEU A 183 -12.93 -1.63 2.09
C LEU A 183 -12.08 -0.90 1.04
N ALA A 184 -11.04 -1.53 0.49
CA ALA A 184 -10.34 -1.03 -0.70
C ALA A 184 -11.23 -1.13 -1.95
N GLU A 185 -11.90 -2.28 -2.15
CA GLU A 185 -12.88 -2.49 -3.23
C GLU A 185 -14.00 -1.44 -3.16
N CYS A 186 -14.54 -1.17 -1.97
CA CYS A 186 -15.56 -0.14 -1.76
C CYS A 186 -15.03 1.28 -2.07
N ALA A 187 -13.82 1.62 -1.64
CA ALA A 187 -13.19 2.90 -1.91
C ALA A 187 -12.90 3.11 -3.42
N PHE A 188 -12.56 2.04 -4.14
CA PHE A 188 -12.38 2.08 -5.59
C PHE A 188 -13.72 2.18 -6.32
N LEU A 189 -14.72 1.40 -5.90
CA LEU A 189 -16.06 1.40 -6.48
C LEU A 189 -16.76 2.76 -6.33
N ALA A 190 -16.42 3.55 -5.30
CA ALA A 190 -16.95 4.90 -5.06
C ALA A 190 -16.73 5.88 -6.22
N TYR A 191 -15.78 5.60 -7.12
CA TYR A 191 -15.53 6.40 -8.32
C TYR A 191 -16.43 6.04 -9.51
N THR A 192 -17.18 4.95 -9.44
CA THR A 192 -18.08 4.47 -10.50
C THR A 192 -19.44 5.17 -10.47
N PRO A 193 -20.18 5.17 -11.60
CA PRO A 193 -21.55 5.67 -11.61
C PRO A 193 -22.41 4.97 -10.53
N PRO A 194 -23.27 5.70 -9.79
CA PRO A 194 -24.06 5.15 -8.70
C PRO A 194 -24.87 3.89 -9.06
N GLU A 195 -25.45 3.85 -10.25
CA GLU A 195 -26.24 2.71 -10.72
C GLU A 195 -25.37 1.46 -10.94
N PHE A 196 -24.15 1.63 -11.44
CA PHE A 196 -23.20 0.52 -11.56
C PHE A 196 -22.77 0.03 -10.18
N ALA A 197 -22.41 0.95 -9.28
CA ALA A 197 -22.00 0.62 -7.93
C ALA A 197 -23.08 -0.17 -7.18
N LYS A 198 -24.33 0.27 -7.26
CA LYS A 198 -25.49 -0.42 -6.68
C LYS A 198 -25.57 -1.89 -7.12
N ILE A 199 -25.44 -2.15 -8.42
CA ILE A 199 -25.47 -3.53 -8.95
C ILE A 199 -24.32 -4.38 -8.39
N GLN A 200 -23.12 -3.83 -8.25
CA GLN A 200 -21.99 -4.57 -7.67
C GLN A 200 -22.19 -4.87 -6.18
N TYR A 201 -22.73 -3.92 -5.42
CA TYR A 201 -23.06 -4.11 -4.01
C TYR A 201 -24.17 -5.13 -3.79
N GLU A 202 -25.22 -5.12 -4.62
CA GLU A 202 -26.29 -6.11 -4.57
C GLU A 202 -25.74 -7.53 -4.80
N LYS A 203 -24.86 -7.71 -5.80
CA LYS A 203 -24.16 -8.99 -6.04
C LYS A 203 -23.27 -9.42 -4.87
N ALA A 204 -22.73 -8.46 -4.11
CA ALA A 204 -21.90 -8.69 -2.94
C ALA A 204 -22.71 -8.91 -1.64
N GLY A 205 -24.04 -8.94 -1.70
CA GLY A 205 -24.91 -9.19 -0.56
C GLY A 205 -25.32 -7.96 0.25
N PHE A 206 -25.19 -6.77 -0.34
CA PHE A 206 -25.71 -5.51 0.19
C PHE A 206 -26.94 -5.06 -0.62
N ASN A 207 -28.12 -5.48 -0.16
CA ASN A 207 -29.38 -5.29 -0.88
C ASN A 207 -29.97 -3.88 -0.76
N ASN A 208 -29.30 -2.98 -0.04
CA ASN A 208 -29.77 -1.62 0.14
C ASN A 208 -28.63 -0.64 -0.13
N TYR A 209 -28.99 0.48 -0.75
CA TYR A 209 -28.05 1.46 -1.29
C TYR A 209 -28.66 2.86 -1.22
N LYS A 210 -27.86 3.85 -0.81
CA LYS A 210 -28.17 5.28 -0.93
C LYS A 210 -26.92 6.03 -1.39
N PHE A 211 -27.08 6.87 -2.39
CA PHE A 211 -26.04 7.76 -2.89
C PHE A 211 -26.28 9.18 -2.39
N PHE A 212 -25.22 9.82 -1.92
CA PHE A 212 -25.21 11.20 -1.48
C PHE A 212 -24.27 12.00 -2.38
N LYS A 213 -24.76 13.12 -2.88
CA LYS A 213 -23.97 14.07 -3.68
C LYS A 213 -24.34 15.48 -3.28
N GLN A 214 -23.35 16.23 -2.82
CA GLN A 214 -23.49 17.67 -2.59
C GLN A 214 -22.24 18.37 -3.12
N SER A 215 -22.46 19.36 -4.00
CA SER A 215 -21.38 20.04 -4.72
C SER A 215 -20.44 19.02 -5.41
N MET A 216 -19.17 18.96 -5.02
CA MET A 216 -18.17 18.02 -5.54
C MET A 216 -17.95 16.80 -4.63
N THR A 217 -18.67 16.70 -3.51
CA THR A 217 -18.52 15.63 -2.53
C THR A 217 -19.54 14.53 -2.79
N GLU A 218 -19.06 13.30 -2.89
CA GLU A 218 -19.88 12.11 -3.17
C GLU A 218 -19.59 11.01 -2.15
N CYS A 219 -20.66 10.35 -1.70
CA CYS A 219 -20.58 9.24 -0.76
C CYS A 219 -21.63 8.18 -1.10
N MET A 220 -21.25 6.91 -0.98
CA MET A 220 -22.14 5.77 -1.11
C MET A 220 -22.36 5.12 0.25
N VAL A 221 -23.61 4.83 0.60
CA VAL A 221 -23.96 4.08 1.80
C VAL A 221 -24.66 2.80 1.38
N VAL A 222 -24.17 1.67 1.86
CA VAL A 222 -24.77 0.36 1.65
C VAL A 222 -25.00 -0.36 2.96
N TRP A 223 -26.07 -1.15 3.03
CA TRP A 223 -26.36 -1.89 4.25
C TRP A 223 -27.09 -3.20 4.01
N ASN A 224 -26.88 -4.12 4.95
CA ASN A 224 -27.64 -5.35 5.11
C ASN A 224 -28.00 -5.54 6.59
N LYS A 225 -28.39 -6.75 6.99
CA LYS A 225 -28.77 -7.05 8.38
C LYS A 225 -27.59 -6.95 9.37
N LYS A 226 -26.34 -7.11 8.91
CA LYS A 226 -25.15 -7.22 9.75
C LYS A 226 -24.33 -5.93 9.80
N SER A 227 -24.29 -5.17 8.70
CA SER A 227 -23.38 -4.03 8.57
C SER A 227 -23.87 -2.93 7.66
N ILE A 228 -23.29 -1.75 7.89
CA ILE A 228 -23.37 -0.55 7.07
C ILE A 228 -21.95 -0.22 6.61
N ILE A 229 -21.75 0.03 5.31
CA ILE A 229 -20.49 0.52 4.76
C ILE A 229 -20.73 1.91 4.15
N ILE A 230 -19.89 2.87 4.52
CA ILE A 230 -19.93 4.26 4.07
C ILE A 230 -18.64 4.52 3.30
N SER A 231 -18.75 4.80 2.00
CA SER A 231 -17.61 4.96 1.10
C SER A 231 -17.58 6.36 0.50
N PHE A 232 -16.59 7.15 0.88
CA PHE A 232 -16.39 8.49 0.34
C PHE A 232 -15.53 8.44 -0.92
N ARG A 233 -16.03 9.05 -2.00
CA ARG A 233 -15.29 9.16 -3.26
C ARG A 233 -14.17 10.19 -3.11
N GLY A 234 -12.99 9.89 -3.66
CA GLY A 234 -11.92 10.87 -3.83
C GLY A 234 -12.01 11.65 -5.15
N THR A 235 -11.15 12.65 -5.31
CA THR A 235 -11.10 13.40 -6.59
C THR A 235 -10.40 12.56 -7.65
N SER A 236 -10.95 12.53 -8.86
CA SER A 236 -10.34 11.85 -10.01
C SER A 236 -9.18 12.66 -10.60
N GLU A 237 -9.20 13.98 -10.44
CA GLU A 237 -8.16 14.90 -10.92
C GLU A 237 -7.06 15.08 -9.87
N PHE A 238 -5.92 14.43 -10.10
CA PHE A 238 -4.77 14.50 -9.20
C PHE A 238 -4.19 15.93 -9.05
N ASN A 239 -4.27 16.74 -10.11
CA ASN A 239 -3.87 18.15 -10.07
C ASN A 239 -4.73 18.96 -9.09
N ASP A 240 -6.03 18.67 -9.03
CA ASP A 240 -6.94 19.30 -8.06
C ASP A 240 -6.59 18.86 -6.65
N VAL A 241 -6.25 17.58 -6.42
CA VAL A 241 -5.78 17.11 -5.10
C VAL A 241 -4.58 17.92 -4.63
N LEU A 242 -3.57 18.15 -5.49
CA LEU A 242 -2.39 18.94 -5.14
C LEU A 242 -2.69 20.44 -4.99
N ALA A 243 -3.54 21.01 -5.85
CA ALA A 243 -3.86 22.43 -5.86
C ALA A 243 -4.80 22.85 -4.71
N ASP A 244 -5.68 21.95 -4.28
CA ASP A 244 -6.63 22.15 -3.17
C ASP A 244 -6.00 21.97 -1.79
N ILE A 245 -4.75 21.51 -1.72
CA ILE A 245 -3.94 21.52 -0.49
C ILE A 245 -3.41 22.94 -0.22
N ARG A 246 -4.33 23.92 -0.22
CA ARG A 246 -4.07 25.26 0.31
C ARG A 246 -4.11 25.14 1.83
N THR A 247 -2.92 25.21 2.41
CA THR A 247 -2.53 24.95 3.80
C THR A 247 -3.18 25.87 4.83
N ILE A 248 -4.52 25.86 4.95
CA ILE A 248 -5.25 26.61 5.98
C ILE A 248 -5.94 25.63 6.91
N GLN A 249 -5.61 25.70 8.20
CA GLN A 249 -6.31 24.98 9.25
C GLN A 249 -7.51 25.77 9.76
N THR A 250 -8.58 25.07 10.12
CA THR A 250 -9.76 25.61 10.81
C THR A 250 -10.08 24.75 12.03
N ASN A 251 -10.73 25.34 13.04
CA ASN A 251 -11.12 24.59 14.23
C ASN A 251 -12.13 23.49 13.88
N PHE A 252 -11.93 22.30 14.45
CA PHE A 252 -12.89 21.21 14.39
C PHE A 252 -13.78 21.24 15.65
N PRO A 253 -15.11 21.08 15.55
CA PRO A 253 -16.02 21.30 16.68
C PRO A 253 -15.75 20.46 17.93
N LEU A 254 -15.19 19.25 17.76
CA LEU A 254 -14.90 18.34 18.87
C LEU A 254 -13.52 18.56 19.51
N GLY A 255 -12.67 19.41 18.92
CA GLY A 255 -11.31 19.67 19.40
C GLY A 255 -10.27 19.67 18.28
N GLY A 256 -9.20 20.45 18.47
CA GLY A 256 -8.11 20.61 17.52
C GLY A 256 -8.49 21.32 16.22
N LYS A 257 -7.60 21.21 15.23
CA LYS A 257 -7.74 21.86 13.92
C LYS A 257 -7.57 20.89 12.77
N VAL A 258 -8.33 21.11 11.70
CA VAL A 258 -8.34 20.29 10.48
C VAL A 258 -8.15 21.15 9.23
N HIS A 259 -7.79 20.53 8.11
CA HIS A 259 -7.70 21.20 6.82
C HIS A 259 -9.06 21.81 6.43
N LYS A 260 -9.09 23.12 6.16
CA LYS A 260 -10.34 23.85 5.90
C LYS A 260 -11.12 23.28 4.72
N GLY A 261 -10.44 22.98 3.59
CA GLY A 261 -11.11 22.44 2.40
C GLY A 261 -11.81 21.10 2.67
N PHE A 262 -11.16 20.21 3.41
CA PHE A 262 -11.75 18.91 3.76
C PHE A 262 -12.94 19.09 4.70
N PHE A 263 -12.84 20.02 5.65
CA PHE A 263 -13.92 20.28 6.59
C PHE A 263 -15.15 20.92 5.94
N GLU A 264 -14.97 21.85 4.99
CA GLU A 264 -16.08 22.44 4.24
C GLU A 264 -16.79 21.40 3.37
N ALA A 265 -16.03 20.58 2.65
CA ALA A 265 -16.55 19.47 1.85
C ALA A 265 -17.34 18.47 2.73
N TYR A 266 -16.76 18.07 3.86
CA TYR A 266 -17.41 17.21 4.85
C TYR A 266 -18.73 17.81 5.38
N LYS A 267 -18.73 19.10 5.76
CA LYS A 267 -19.94 19.78 6.24
C LYS A 267 -21.05 19.79 5.19
N SER A 268 -20.70 19.93 3.91
CA SER A 268 -21.68 19.98 2.81
C SER A 268 -22.52 18.70 2.70
N ILE A 269 -21.93 17.52 2.93
CA ILE A 269 -22.63 16.23 2.81
C ILE A 269 -23.20 15.73 4.16
N LYS A 270 -22.64 16.22 5.27
CA LYS A 270 -23.09 15.91 6.63
C LYS A 270 -24.42 16.57 6.98
N SER A 271 -24.57 17.85 6.63
CA SER A 271 -25.59 18.74 7.21
C SER A 271 -26.95 18.63 6.53
N GLY A 272 -28.02 18.98 7.27
CA GLY A 272 -29.40 19.00 6.79
C GLY A 272 -30.22 17.78 7.24
N ASP A 273 -31.54 17.87 7.09
CA ASP A 273 -32.48 16.81 7.47
C ASP A 273 -32.25 15.54 6.63
N ASP A 274 -31.83 15.69 5.37
CA ASP A 274 -31.44 14.59 4.48
C ASP A 274 -29.93 14.30 4.48
N GLY A 275 -29.19 14.87 5.43
CA GLY A 275 -27.74 14.74 5.54
C GLY A 275 -27.28 13.32 5.87
N LEU A 276 -26.02 13.00 5.54
CA LEU A 276 -25.46 11.67 5.77
C LEU A 276 -25.57 11.25 7.24
N LYS A 277 -25.26 12.13 8.19
CA LYS A 277 -25.29 11.79 9.62
C LYS A 277 -26.70 11.43 10.08
N THR A 278 -27.68 12.29 9.77
CA THR A 278 -29.10 12.07 10.09
C THR A 278 -29.60 10.75 9.52
N PHE A 279 -29.28 10.45 8.26
CA PHE A 279 -29.65 9.18 7.63
C PHE A 279 -29.08 7.96 8.34
N ILE A 280 -27.80 7.99 8.76
CA ILE A 280 -27.18 6.86 9.47
C ILE A 280 -27.77 6.71 10.88
N GLU A 281 -28.03 7.81 11.57
CA GLU A 281 -28.69 7.81 12.88
C GLU A 281 -30.09 7.19 12.77
N GLU A 282 -30.89 7.57 11.78
CA GLU A 282 -32.20 6.98 11.52
C GLU A 282 -32.13 5.50 11.17
N LEU A 283 -31.19 5.11 10.31
CA LEU A 283 -30.99 3.72 9.90
C LEU A 283 -30.59 2.81 11.08
N THR A 284 -30.10 3.39 12.17
CA THR A 284 -29.61 2.67 13.35
C THR A 284 -30.51 2.77 14.59
N LYS A 285 -31.64 3.52 14.52
CA LYS A 285 -32.58 3.70 15.64
C LYS A 285 -33.28 2.40 16.09
N ASP A 286 -33.75 1.59 15.15
CA ASP A 286 -34.74 0.52 15.42
C ASP A 286 -34.24 -0.90 15.08
N GLN A 287 -32.93 -1.14 15.06
CA GLN A 287 -32.35 -2.41 14.60
C GLN A 287 -31.32 -2.94 15.60
N GLU A 288 -31.10 -4.27 15.60
CA GLU A 288 -29.91 -4.85 16.23
C GLU A 288 -28.66 -4.10 15.76
N LYS A 289 -27.71 -3.86 16.68
CA LYS A 289 -26.49 -3.08 16.39
C LYS A 289 -25.77 -3.63 15.16
N ARG A 290 -25.90 -2.94 14.02
CA ARG A 290 -25.13 -3.18 12.81
C ARG A 290 -23.74 -2.59 12.97
N ALA A 291 -22.73 -3.30 12.51
CA ALA A 291 -21.39 -2.72 12.44
C ALA A 291 -21.33 -1.62 11.37
N ILE A 292 -20.69 -0.50 11.67
CA ILE A 292 -20.61 0.66 10.78
C ILE A 292 -19.15 0.86 10.38
N TRP A 293 -18.84 0.56 9.13
CA TRP A 293 -17.49 0.69 8.58
C TRP A 293 -17.42 1.85 7.62
N ILE A 294 -16.38 2.67 7.75
CA ILE A 294 -16.18 3.84 6.91
C ILE A 294 -14.90 3.62 6.10
N THR A 295 -14.92 4.02 4.83
CA THR A 295 -13.78 3.94 3.94
C THR A 295 -13.71 5.09 2.95
N GLY A 296 -12.52 5.31 2.42
CA GLY A 296 -12.29 6.28 1.36
C GLY A 296 -10.85 6.24 0.87
N HIS A 297 -10.69 6.64 -0.40
CA HIS A 297 -9.39 6.77 -1.04
C HIS A 297 -9.05 8.25 -1.28
N SER A 298 -7.77 8.64 -1.16
CA SER A 298 -7.30 10.00 -1.44
C SER A 298 -8.11 11.06 -0.66
N PHE A 299 -8.63 12.08 -1.33
CA PHE A 299 -9.56 13.08 -0.77
C PHE A 299 -10.74 12.44 -0.02
N GLY A 300 -11.31 11.35 -0.53
CA GLY A 300 -12.39 10.61 0.13
C GLY A 300 -11.94 9.98 1.45
N GLY A 301 -10.68 9.56 1.55
CA GLY A 301 -10.08 9.09 2.80
C GLY A 301 -9.99 10.18 3.88
N ALA A 302 -9.77 11.45 3.47
CA ALA A 302 -9.80 12.58 4.39
C ALA A 302 -11.22 12.83 4.94
N LEU A 303 -12.24 12.78 4.08
CA LEU A 303 -13.65 12.93 4.48
C LEU A 303 -14.11 11.77 5.36
N ALA A 304 -13.68 10.54 5.05
CA ALA A 304 -13.91 9.35 5.84
C ALA A 304 -13.36 9.52 7.27
N GLY A 305 -12.13 10.05 7.42
CA GLY A 305 -11.54 10.33 8.72
C GLY A 305 -12.27 11.41 9.52
N LEU A 306 -12.74 12.48 8.86
CA LEU A 306 -13.57 13.51 9.50
C LEU A 306 -14.92 12.94 9.98
N PHE A 307 -15.62 12.16 9.13
CA PHE A 307 -16.88 11.53 9.50
C PHE A 307 -16.69 10.51 10.63
N PHE A 308 -15.64 9.69 10.59
CA PHE A 308 -15.32 8.76 11.67
C PHE A 308 -15.10 9.48 13.00
N THR A 309 -14.38 10.61 12.98
CA THR A 309 -14.13 11.41 14.18
C THR A 309 -15.42 12.02 14.74
N ASP A 310 -16.32 12.51 13.88
CA ASP A 310 -17.60 13.10 14.28
C ASP A 310 -18.70 12.08 14.66
N PHE A 311 -18.52 10.82 14.27
CA PHE A 311 -19.50 9.75 14.46
C PHE A 311 -18.92 8.64 15.35
N GLU A 312 -19.12 8.77 16.67
CA GLU A 312 -18.56 7.87 17.69
C GLU A 312 -19.04 6.43 17.55
N ASN A 313 -20.27 6.21 17.07
CA ASN A 313 -20.86 4.88 16.89
C ASN A 313 -20.27 4.07 15.73
N ALA A 314 -19.30 4.62 14.97
CA ALA A 314 -18.62 3.88 13.93
C ALA A 314 -17.76 2.73 14.50
N THR A 315 -17.89 1.53 13.93
CA THR A 315 -17.13 0.34 14.31
C THR A 315 -15.66 0.44 13.90
N GLY A 316 -15.38 0.97 12.70
CA GLY A 316 -14.00 1.16 12.29
C GLY A 316 -13.82 1.92 10.97
N LEU A 317 -12.56 2.25 10.68
CA LEU A 317 -12.15 3.06 9.54
C LEU A 317 -11.00 2.39 8.79
N TYR A 318 -11.11 2.32 7.47
CA TYR A 318 -9.97 2.05 6.58
C TYR A 318 -9.81 3.21 5.60
N THR A 319 -8.61 3.77 5.51
CA THR A 319 -8.31 4.82 4.52
C THR A 319 -7.17 4.39 3.61
N PHE A 320 -7.24 4.76 2.34
CA PHE A 320 -6.27 4.35 1.32
C PHE A 320 -5.66 5.59 0.67
N GLY A 321 -4.34 5.78 0.79
CA GLY A 321 -3.67 6.96 0.21
C GLY A 321 -4.20 8.30 0.72
N ALA A 322 -4.76 8.35 1.93
CA ALA A 322 -5.38 9.56 2.46
C ALA A 322 -4.33 10.63 2.83
N PRO A 323 -4.56 11.91 2.52
CA PRO A 323 -3.72 12.99 3.00
C PRO A 323 -3.87 13.17 4.51
N ARG A 324 -2.97 13.95 5.11
CA ARG A 324 -3.05 14.37 6.51
C ARG A 324 -4.26 15.28 6.71
N ILE A 325 -4.96 15.10 7.83
CA ILE A 325 -6.29 15.73 8.03
C ILE A 325 -6.21 16.90 8.99
N GLY A 326 -5.54 16.73 10.13
CA GLY A 326 -5.56 17.70 11.22
C GLY A 326 -4.38 17.58 12.17
N ASP A 327 -4.39 18.42 13.20
CA ASP A 327 -3.34 18.50 14.21
C ASP A 327 -3.43 17.38 15.26
N LYS A 328 -2.46 17.35 16.16
CA LYS A 328 -2.35 16.32 17.21
C LYS A 328 -3.59 16.24 18.10
N GLU A 329 -4.22 17.37 18.41
CA GLU A 329 -5.43 17.41 19.26
C GLU A 329 -6.60 16.75 18.54
N PHE A 330 -6.81 17.05 17.24
CA PHE A 330 -7.81 16.38 16.43
C PHE A 330 -7.57 14.86 16.36
N LEU A 331 -6.33 14.43 16.12
CA LEU A 331 -5.99 13.00 15.99
C LEU A 331 -6.28 12.22 17.28
N GLN A 332 -6.10 12.86 18.44
CA GLN A 332 -6.35 12.24 19.75
C GLN A 332 -7.83 11.91 20.00
N LEU A 333 -8.77 12.56 19.30
CA LEU A 333 -10.22 12.30 19.43
C LEU A 333 -10.62 10.87 19.02
N THR A 334 -9.76 10.18 18.27
CA THR A 334 -10.05 8.81 17.79
C THR A 334 -9.08 7.76 18.33
N ASN A 335 -8.23 8.13 19.29
CA ASN A 335 -7.30 7.20 19.92
C ASN A 335 -8.03 5.95 20.41
N CYS A 336 -7.40 4.78 20.22
CA CYS A 336 -7.91 3.47 20.62
C CYS A 336 -9.17 2.99 19.87
N ARG A 337 -9.64 3.71 18.84
CA ARG A 337 -10.71 3.22 17.96
C ARG A 337 -10.11 2.36 16.83
N PRO A 338 -10.84 1.37 16.28
CA PRO A 338 -10.35 0.55 15.17
C PRO A 338 -10.18 1.38 13.89
N MET A 339 -8.94 1.77 13.55
CA MET A 339 -8.67 2.56 12.35
C MET A 339 -7.32 2.24 11.72
N TRP A 340 -7.33 1.97 10.42
CA TRP A 340 -6.11 1.69 9.66
C TRP A 340 -5.97 2.64 8.48
N ARG A 341 -4.76 3.19 8.35
CA ARG A 341 -4.34 3.99 7.20
C ARG A 341 -3.41 3.15 6.36
N VAL A 342 -3.85 2.85 5.15
CA VAL A 342 -3.11 2.05 4.19
C VAL A 342 -2.39 3.00 3.24
N GLU A 343 -1.06 2.91 3.23
CA GLU A 343 -0.17 3.71 2.40
C GLU A 343 0.53 2.82 1.37
N ASN A 344 0.67 3.30 0.14
CA ASN A 344 1.33 2.53 -0.91
C ASN A 344 2.64 3.18 -1.34
N ASN A 345 3.75 2.55 -0.98
CA ASN A 345 5.08 2.87 -1.49
C ASN A 345 5.38 4.40 -1.43
N GLN A 346 5.76 5.01 -2.55
CA GLN A 346 6.06 6.43 -2.68
C GLN A 346 4.83 7.27 -3.05
N ASP A 347 3.62 6.83 -2.69
CA ASP A 347 2.43 7.67 -2.82
C ASP A 347 2.73 9.05 -2.22
N ILE A 348 2.45 10.07 -3.03
CA ILE A 348 2.81 11.46 -2.78
C ILE A 348 1.75 12.18 -1.95
N VAL A 349 0.48 11.78 -2.03
CA VAL A 349 -0.65 12.47 -1.36
C VAL A 349 -0.56 12.35 0.15
N ILE A 350 -0.13 11.20 0.65
CA ILE A 350 0.08 10.91 2.08
C ILE A 350 1.18 11.79 2.73
N THR A 351 1.97 12.50 1.93
CA THR A 351 2.97 13.46 2.44
C THR A 351 2.41 14.86 2.67
N LEU A 352 1.16 15.08 2.25
CA LEU A 352 0.52 16.38 2.22
C LEU A 352 -0.70 16.43 3.15
N PRO A 353 -1.09 17.64 3.59
CA PRO A 353 -0.31 18.88 3.64
C PRO A 353 0.99 18.74 4.45
N LYS A 354 2.04 19.46 4.02
CA LYS A 354 3.27 19.57 4.81
C LYS A 354 3.02 20.47 6.02
N SER A 355 3.55 20.08 7.17
CA SER A 355 3.59 20.94 8.36
C SER A 355 4.68 22.00 8.15
N PHE A 356 4.35 23.27 8.38
CA PHE A 356 5.29 24.40 8.27
C PHE A 356 4.90 25.52 9.22
N GLY A 357 5.86 26.01 10.01
CA GLY A 357 5.62 27.05 11.01
C GLY A 357 4.55 26.63 12.02
N SER A 358 3.46 27.41 12.12
CA SER A 358 2.33 27.14 13.01
C SER A 358 1.34 26.10 12.49
N LEU A 359 1.48 25.66 11.24
CA LEU A 359 0.62 24.63 10.65
C LEU A 359 1.15 23.24 11.01
N ASN A 360 0.34 22.47 11.73
CA ASN A 360 0.69 21.12 12.15
C ASN A 360 -0.36 20.13 11.67
N TYR A 361 0.07 19.22 10.79
CA TYR A 361 -0.75 18.15 10.27
C TYR A 361 -0.13 16.80 10.58
N GLY A 362 -0.95 15.89 11.07
CA GLY A 362 -0.58 14.52 11.30
C GLY A 362 -1.54 13.54 10.62
N ASN A 363 -1.17 12.29 10.78
CA ASN A 363 -1.64 11.14 10.06
C ASN A 363 -2.65 10.40 10.95
N LEU A 364 -3.89 10.22 10.49
CA LEU A 364 -4.95 9.51 11.24
C LEU A 364 -4.81 8.00 11.03
N GLY A 365 -4.97 7.20 12.09
CA GLY A 365 -4.98 5.73 12.01
C GLY A 365 -3.63 5.03 12.13
N TYR A 366 -3.72 3.73 12.45
CA TYR A 366 -2.60 2.81 12.50
C TYR A 366 -2.07 2.52 11.09
N LEU A 367 -0.76 2.62 10.91
CA LEU A 367 -0.17 2.54 9.58
C LEU A 367 -0.04 1.09 9.10
N ILE A 368 -0.63 0.82 7.94
CA ILE A 368 -0.40 -0.36 7.13
C ILE A 368 0.30 0.09 5.85
N PHE A 369 1.46 -0.47 5.53
CA PHE A 369 2.26 -0.01 4.42
C PHE A 369 2.43 -1.10 3.37
N PHE A 370 2.17 -0.77 2.11
CA PHE A 370 2.55 -1.60 0.98
C PHE A 370 3.92 -1.21 0.48
N GLY A 371 4.84 -2.17 0.44
CA GLY A 371 6.15 -2.02 -0.16
C GLY A 371 6.11 -1.81 -1.68
N GLU A 372 7.29 -1.54 -2.25
CA GLU A 372 7.46 -1.35 -3.69
C GLU A 372 6.86 -2.50 -4.51
N PHE A 373 7.07 -3.74 -4.07
CA PHE A 373 6.61 -4.95 -4.73
C PHE A 373 5.21 -5.39 -4.26
N GLY A 374 4.68 -4.75 -3.22
CA GLY A 374 3.32 -4.95 -2.75
C GLY A 374 3.21 -5.85 -1.53
N GLU A 375 4.31 -6.14 -0.84
CA GLU A 375 4.28 -6.74 0.49
C GLU A 375 3.56 -5.81 1.48
N LEU A 376 2.76 -6.38 2.37
CA LEU A 376 2.08 -5.64 3.43
C LEU A 376 2.91 -5.67 4.72
N TYR A 377 3.15 -4.48 5.28
CA TYR A 377 3.79 -4.26 6.57
C TYR A 377 2.78 -3.66 7.54
N ASP A 378 2.47 -4.37 8.62
CA ASP A 378 1.71 -3.81 9.73
C ASP A 378 2.68 -3.05 10.65
N LEU A 379 2.69 -1.72 10.51
CA LEU A 379 3.60 -0.82 11.23
C LEU A 379 3.05 -0.41 12.60
N THR A 380 2.04 -1.12 13.10
CA THR A 380 1.73 -1.13 14.54
C THR A 380 2.81 -1.86 15.34
N ASP A 381 3.60 -2.71 14.68
CA ASP A 381 4.74 -3.40 15.26
C ASP A 381 6.05 -2.58 15.11
N SER A 382 6.79 -2.50 16.22
CA SER A 382 8.06 -1.78 16.33
C SER A 382 9.14 -2.24 15.35
N ILE A 383 9.14 -3.52 14.94
CA ILE A 383 10.17 -4.11 14.05
C ILE A 383 10.16 -3.41 12.69
N TYR A 384 8.98 -3.15 12.13
CA TYR A 384 8.84 -2.59 10.79
C TYR A 384 8.96 -1.05 10.77
N THR A 385 8.81 -0.40 11.93
CA THR A 385 8.81 1.08 12.05
C THR A 385 10.14 1.71 11.62
N LYS A 386 11.28 1.04 11.91
CA LYS A 386 12.62 1.50 11.49
C LYS A 386 12.80 1.39 9.97
N THR A 387 12.31 0.32 9.37
CA THR A 387 12.33 0.08 7.92
C THR A 387 11.54 1.17 7.18
N TYR A 388 10.33 1.47 7.64
CA TYR A 388 9.49 2.53 7.05
C TYR A 388 10.12 3.93 7.15
N THR A 389 10.64 4.30 8.32
CA THR A 389 11.23 5.62 8.54
C THR A 389 12.45 5.86 7.64
N ASN A 390 13.31 4.86 7.49
CA ASN A 390 14.50 4.96 6.64
C ASN A 390 14.14 4.87 5.15
N TYR A 391 13.17 4.02 4.77
CA TYR A 391 12.61 3.97 3.42
C TYR A 391 12.07 5.33 2.97
N ARG A 392 11.52 6.13 3.88
CA ARG A 392 11.03 7.48 3.57
C ARG A 392 12.14 8.52 3.39
N GLN A 393 13.29 8.34 4.02
CA GLN A 393 14.40 9.30 3.97
C GLN A 393 15.31 9.14 2.75
N SER A 394 15.37 7.94 2.16
CA SER A 394 16.36 7.59 1.13
C SER A 394 15.97 7.93 -0.33
N TYR A 395 14.76 8.43 -0.60
CA TYR A 395 14.31 8.68 -1.98
C TYR A 395 13.95 10.14 -2.27
N LEU A 396 14.55 10.68 -3.33
CA LEU A 396 14.06 11.86 -4.02
C LEU A 396 12.74 11.52 -4.74
N PRO A 397 11.67 12.32 -4.57
CA PRO A 397 10.37 12.02 -5.16
C PRO A 397 10.43 12.21 -6.68
N PHE A 398 10.60 11.11 -7.43
CA PHE A 398 10.24 11.10 -8.84
C PHE A 398 8.70 11.19 -8.94
N GLN A 399 8.20 12.39 -9.25
CA GLN A 399 6.78 12.74 -9.22
C GLN A 399 5.87 11.73 -9.96
N ILE A 400 6.34 11.16 -11.08
CA ILE A 400 5.59 10.18 -11.88
C ILE A 400 5.35 8.86 -11.12
N ARG A 401 6.34 8.35 -10.38
CA ARG A 401 6.18 7.10 -9.61
C ARG A 401 5.19 7.29 -8.45
N GLY A 402 5.24 8.45 -7.78
CA GLY A 402 4.34 8.75 -6.67
C GLY A 402 2.88 8.87 -7.08
N VAL A 403 2.60 9.49 -8.24
CA VAL A 403 1.25 9.55 -8.83
C VAL A 403 0.74 8.15 -9.15
N ARG A 404 1.58 7.32 -9.79
CA ARG A 404 1.20 5.93 -10.11
C ARG A 404 0.84 5.16 -8.85
N ASN A 405 1.64 5.25 -7.79
CA ASN A 405 1.38 4.55 -6.53
C ASN A 405 0.09 4.99 -5.84
N HIS A 406 -0.32 6.25 -6.04
CA HIS A 406 -1.56 6.79 -5.50
C HIS A 406 -2.84 6.26 -6.16
N MET A 407 -2.77 5.48 -7.24
CA MET A 407 -3.98 5.01 -7.92
C MET A 407 -4.79 4.03 -7.04
N PRO A 408 -6.11 4.18 -6.91
CA PRO A 408 -6.93 3.38 -6.00
C PRO A 408 -6.90 1.87 -6.32
N ILE A 409 -6.81 1.51 -7.59
CA ILE A 409 -6.70 0.11 -8.03
C ILE A 409 -5.47 -0.59 -7.44
N ASN A 410 -4.37 0.13 -7.18
CA ASN A 410 -3.19 -0.47 -6.57
C ASN A 410 -3.49 -0.98 -5.16
N TYR A 411 -4.26 -0.21 -4.40
CA TYR A 411 -4.66 -0.59 -3.05
C TYR A 411 -5.54 -1.82 -3.08
N VAL A 412 -6.48 -1.91 -4.03
CA VAL A 412 -7.33 -3.11 -4.22
C VAL A 412 -6.50 -4.34 -4.55
N VAL A 413 -5.64 -4.26 -5.57
CA VAL A 413 -4.83 -5.38 -6.04
C VAL A 413 -3.85 -5.84 -4.97
N LYS A 414 -3.16 -4.91 -4.31
CA LYS A 414 -2.21 -5.25 -3.25
C LYS A 414 -2.92 -5.83 -2.02
N SER A 415 -4.07 -5.29 -1.61
CA SER A 415 -4.87 -5.90 -0.53
C SER A 415 -5.30 -7.32 -0.87
N TRP A 416 -5.79 -7.56 -2.09
CA TRP A 416 -6.19 -8.89 -2.56
C TRP A 416 -5.03 -9.88 -2.56
N ASN A 417 -3.88 -9.49 -3.14
CA ASN A 417 -2.72 -10.37 -3.23
C ASN A 417 -2.15 -10.71 -1.84
N ASN A 418 -2.19 -9.79 -0.87
CA ASN A 418 -1.79 -10.11 0.50
C ASN A 418 -2.82 -11.00 1.21
N LEU A 419 -4.12 -10.82 0.94
CA LEU A 419 -5.17 -11.67 1.47
C LEU A 419 -5.00 -13.14 1.05
N ILE A 420 -4.75 -13.42 -0.22
CA ILE A 420 -4.64 -14.82 -0.70
C ILE A 420 -3.32 -15.50 -0.32
N ASN A 421 -2.32 -14.73 0.11
CA ASN A 421 -1.04 -15.23 0.60
C ASN A 421 -1.02 -15.51 2.11
N HIS A 422 -2.04 -15.05 2.84
CA HIS A 422 -2.26 -15.28 4.27
C HIS A 422 -3.37 -16.30 4.49
#